data_AF-A0A7V9Q1S0-F1
#
_entry.id   AF-A0A7V9Q1S0-F1
#
_cell.length_a   1.000
_cell.length_b   1.000
_cell.length_c   1.000
_cell.angle_alpha   90.00
_cell.angle_beta   90.00
_cell.angle_gamma   90.00
#
_symmetry.space_group_name_H-M   'P 1'
#
loop_
_entity.id
_entity.type
_entity.pdbx_description
1 polymer ?
#
loop_
_entity_poly.entity_id
_entity_poly.type
_entity_poly.pdbx_seq_one_letter_code
_entity_poly.pdbx_strand_id
1 'polypeptide(L)'
;MSTPSPAALPSSARRAESDTVRLLEEDPDLGELLAPERYAEATEALVVRVQRLPVGAWDVSRLRTLGAGHVGLLLLDGVLARDVIVADLVSAELLGPGDLVRPWGDPDGESSLLPVDVEWWVLSAARVAVLDRSFAMRSARWPEITAALFQR
;
A
#
# COMPACT_ATOMS: atom_id res chain seq x y z
N MET A 1 -16.85 -52.66 13.71
CA MET A 1 -16.75 -51.84 12.48
C MET A 1 -17.00 -50.40 12.91
N SER A 2 -15.91 -49.68 13.17
CA SER A 2 -15.95 -48.33 13.74
C SER A 2 -15.96 -47.30 12.62
N THR A 3 -16.91 -46.37 12.67
CA THR A 3 -16.96 -45.16 11.86
C THR A 3 -15.83 -44.20 12.28
N PRO A 4 -15.13 -43.54 11.35
CA PRO A 4 -14.22 -42.47 11.74
C PRO A 4 -15.00 -41.17 11.97
N SER A 5 -14.70 -40.54 13.11
CA SER A 5 -15.09 -39.18 13.49
C SER A 5 -14.61 -38.16 12.43
N PRO A 6 -15.38 -37.11 12.11
CA PRO A 6 -14.88 -36.04 11.24
C PRO A 6 -13.75 -35.31 11.96
N ALA A 7 -12.57 -35.30 11.35
CA ALA A 7 -11.46 -34.47 11.78
C ALA A 7 -11.91 -33.01 11.74
N ALA A 8 -11.95 -32.36 12.90
CA ALA A 8 -12.03 -30.91 12.99
C ALA A 8 -10.82 -30.33 12.25
N LEU A 9 -11.07 -29.62 11.16
CA LEU A 9 -10.04 -28.89 10.43
C LEU A 9 -9.33 -27.94 11.41
N PRO A 10 -8.00 -27.81 11.36
CA PRO A 10 -7.30 -26.86 12.19
C PRO A 10 -7.80 -25.44 11.89
N SER A 11 -8.16 -24.74 12.96
CA SER A 11 -8.59 -23.35 13.06
C SER A 11 -7.47 -22.34 12.71
N SER A 12 -6.71 -22.60 11.65
CA SER A 12 -5.65 -21.72 11.11
C SER A 12 -6.23 -20.49 10.38
N ALA A 13 -7.55 -20.44 10.20
CA ALA A 13 -8.31 -19.26 9.77
C ALA A 13 -8.58 -18.26 10.91
N ARG A 14 -7.77 -18.27 11.97
CA ARG A 14 -7.66 -17.09 12.83
C ARG A 14 -7.04 -16.02 11.95
N ARG A 15 -7.85 -15.03 11.53
CA ARG A 15 -7.43 -13.67 11.15
C ARG A 15 -5.91 -13.54 11.23
N ALA A 16 -5.19 -13.54 10.10
CA ALA A 16 -3.90 -12.85 10.12
C ALA A 16 -4.21 -11.49 10.76
N GLU A 17 -3.71 -11.23 11.96
CA GLU A 17 -4.05 -10.04 12.73
C GLU A 17 -3.87 -8.87 11.79
N SER A 18 -4.98 -8.31 11.32
CA SER A 18 -4.97 -7.20 10.39
C SER A 18 -4.38 -6.06 11.20
N ASP A 19 -3.08 -5.86 11.09
CA ASP A 19 -2.42 -4.75 11.76
C ASP A 19 -3.03 -3.49 11.16
N THR A 20 -3.62 -2.65 12.01
CA THR A 20 -4.27 -1.42 11.58
C THR A 20 -3.70 -0.27 12.36
N VAL A 21 -3.48 0.83 11.68
CA VAL A 21 -2.90 2.05 12.26
C VAL A 21 -3.77 3.24 11.90
N ARG A 22 -3.68 4.29 12.73
CA ARG A 22 -4.23 5.60 12.39
C ARG A 22 -3.24 6.29 11.48
N LEU A 23 -3.66 6.59 10.25
CA LEU A 23 -2.77 7.07 9.21
C LEU A 23 -2.02 8.35 9.61
N LEU A 24 -2.72 9.30 10.25
CA LEU A 24 -2.14 10.58 10.66
C LEU A 24 -1.24 10.49 11.91
N GLU A 25 -1.26 9.37 12.64
CA GLU A 25 -0.26 9.13 13.69
C GLU A 25 1.06 8.61 13.09
N GLU A 26 1.00 7.88 11.97
CA GLU A 26 2.18 7.36 11.27
C GLU A 26 2.78 8.37 10.28
N ASP A 27 1.94 9.17 9.60
CA ASP A 27 2.35 10.26 8.70
C ASP A 27 1.53 11.53 9.00
N PRO A 28 1.95 12.34 10.00
CA PRO A 28 1.27 13.58 10.39
C PRO A 28 1.23 14.64 9.29
N ASP A 29 2.21 14.63 8.37
CA ASP A 29 2.34 15.63 7.30
C ASP A 29 1.14 15.59 6.34
N LEU A 30 0.49 14.42 6.20
CA LEU A 30 -0.76 14.31 5.44
C LEU A 30 -1.87 15.22 5.97
N GLY A 31 -1.84 15.53 7.27
CA GLY A 31 -2.81 16.37 7.95
C GLY A 31 -2.40 17.83 8.12
N GLU A 32 -1.25 18.27 7.59
CA GLU A 32 -0.68 19.60 7.87
C GLU A 32 -1.63 20.77 7.52
N LEU A 33 -2.46 20.58 6.50
CA LEU A 33 -3.42 21.59 6.04
C LEU A 33 -4.76 21.58 6.80
N LEU A 34 -4.96 20.64 7.73
CA LEU A 34 -6.19 20.54 8.52
C LEU A 34 -6.19 21.49 9.71
N ALA A 35 -7.35 22.10 9.97
CA ALA A 35 -7.61 22.75 11.26
C ALA A 35 -7.56 21.70 12.42
N PRO A 36 -7.17 22.08 13.64
CA PRO A 36 -6.94 21.13 14.74
C PRO A 36 -8.12 20.19 15.03
N GLU A 37 -9.34 20.69 14.99
CA GLU A 37 -10.55 19.89 15.23
C GLU A 37 -10.74 18.86 14.11
N ARG A 38 -10.53 19.27 12.85
CA ARG A 38 -10.61 18.38 11.68
C ARG A 38 -9.49 17.34 11.68
N TYR A 39 -8.30 17.71 12.15
CA TYR A 39 -7.16 16.80 12.32
C TYR A 39 -7.50 15.68 13.31
N ALA A 40 -8.05 16.04 14.47
CA ALA A 40 -8.47 15.05 15.48
C ALA A 40 -9.55 14.11 14.93
N GLU A 41 -10.58 14.65 14.25
CA GLU A 41 -11.62 13.83 13.61
C GLU A 41 -11.06 12.90 12.53
N ALA A 42 -10.16 13.41 11.69
CA ALA A 42 -9.52 12.63 10.63
C ALA A 42 -8.63 11.52 11.20
N THR A 43 -7.90 11.79 12.29
CA THR A 43 -7.03 10.81 12.96
C THR A 43 -7.82 9.60 13.43
N GLU A 44 -8.99 9.81 14.02
CA GLU A 44 -9.86 8.72 14.47
C GLU A 44 -10.55 7.98 13.31
N ALA A 45 -10.84 8.68 12.22
CA ALA A 45 -11.58 8.10 11.09
C ALA A 45 -10.70 7.37 10.06
N LEU A 46 -9.44 7.79 9.89
CA LEU A 46 -8.52 7.30 8.87
C LEU A 46 -7.65 6.17 9.39
N VAL A 47 -8.31 5.11 9.85
CA VAL A 47 -7.66 3.84 10.19
C VAL A 47 -7.47 3.01 8.91
N VAL A 48 -6.26 2.50 8.70
CA VAL A 48 -5.86 1.75 7.50
C VAL A 48 -5.19 0.44 7.89
N ARG A 49 -5.26 -0.56 7.00
CA ARG A 49 -4.53 -1.83 7.18
C ARG A 49 -3.06 -1.62 6.84
N VAL A 50 -2.19 -2.31 7.57
CA VAL A 50 -0.74 -2.34 7.35
C VAL A 50 -0.33 -3.73 6.92
N GLN A 51 0.53 -3.78 5.90
CA GLN A 51 1.20 -5.00 5.47
C GLN A 51 2.69 -4.86 5.74
N ARG A 52 3.29 -5.90 6.31
CA ARG A 52 4.74 -6.02 6.45
C ARG A 52 5.30 -6.73 5.23
N LEU A 53 6.39 -6.20 4.69
CA LEU A 53 7.10 -6.76 3.55
C LEU A 53 8.49 -7.23 4.01
N PRO A 54 8.82 -8.52 3.86
CA PRO A 54 10.17 -9.01 4.15
C PRO A 54 11.15 -8.55 3.08
N VAL A 55 12.44 -8.46 3.43
CA VAL A 55 13.53 -8.15 2.49
C VAL A 55 13.59 -9.19 1.36
N GLY A 56 13.79 -8.71 0.13
CA GLY A 56 13.91 -9.54 -1.07
C GLY A 56 13.03 -9.06 -2.24
N ALA A 57 12.98 -9.87 -3.29
CA ALA A 57 12.11 -9.61 -4.44
C ALA A 57 10.65 -9.54 -4.01
N TRP A 58 9.94 -8.50 -4.46
CA TRP A 58 8.53 -8.31 -4.14
C TRP A 58 7.64 -8.72 -5.31
N ASP A 59 6.98 -9.86 -5.17
CA ASP A 59 5.99 -10.32 -6.14
C ASP A 59 4.70 -9.48 -6.05
N VAL A 60 4.63 -8.44 -6.89
CA VAL A 60 3.48 -7.53 -7.00
C VAL A 60 2.38 -8.06 -7.92
N SER A 61 2.58 -9.23 -8.57
CA SER A 61 1.57 -9.82 -9.47
C SER A 61 0.24 -10.10 -8.75
N ARG A 62 0.31 -10.48 -7.47
CA ARG A 62 -0.85 -10.70 -6.59
C ARG A 62 -1.61 -9.41 -6.28
N LEU A 63 -0.97 -8.25 -6.43
CA LEU A 63 -1.60 -6.95 -6.21
C LEU A 63 -2.33 -6.46 -7.45
N ARG A 64 -2.11 -7.04 -8.63
CA ARG A 64 -2.81 -6.66 -9.88
C ARG A 64 -4.32 -6.92 -9.81
N THR A 65 -4.77 -7.78 -8.91
CA THR A 65 -6.20 -8.00 -8.64
C THR A 65 -6.82 -6.95 -7.72
N LEU A 66 -6.00 -6.09 -7.07
CA LEU A 66 -6.48 -4.92 -6.34
C LEU A 66 -6.97 -3.91 -7.39
N GLY A 67 -8.24 -4.03 -7.76
CA GLY A 67 -8.82 -3.28 -8.89
C GLY A 67 -8.73 -1.76 -8.75
N ALA A 68 -9.11 -1.08 -9.84
CA ALA A 68 -9.03 0.37 -10.12
C ALA A 68 -9.61 1.36 -9.09
N GLY A 69 -10.08 0.89 -7.92
CA GLY A 69 -10.55 1.72 -6.81
C GLY A 69 -9.56 1.88 -5.65
N HIS A 70 -8.37 1.27 -5.71
CA HIS A 70 -7.33 1.47 -4.69
C HIS A 70 -6.55 2.76 -4.98
N VAL A 71 -6.31 3.55 -3.94
CA VAL A 71 -5.51 4.78 -4.03
C VAL A 71 -4.04 4.45 -4.23
N GLY A 72 -3.51 3.49 -3.45
CA GLY A 72 -2.10 3.10 -3.48
C GLY A 72 -1.65 2.39 -2.21
N LEU A 73 -0.35 2.18 -2.11
CA LEU A 73 0.33 1.73 -0.89
C LEU A 73 1.26 2.86 -0.43
N LEU A 74 1.07 3.34 0.79
CA LEU A 74 1.95 4.35 1.39
C LEU A 74 3.03 3.65 2.21
N LEU A 75 4.30 3.95 1.95
CA LEU A 75 5.40 3.44 2.76
C LEU A 75 5.41 4.18 4.11
N LEU A 76 5.31 3.42 5.20
CA LEU A 76 5.41 3.96 6.57
C LEU A 76 6.83 3.80 7.14
N ASP A 77 7.52 2.73 6.73
CA ASP A 77 8.87 2.39 7.17
C ASP A 77 9.55 1.47 6.14
N GLY A 78 10.88 1.40 6.18
CA GLY A 78 11.71 0.61 5.29
C GLY A 78 12.09 1.31 4.00
N VAL A 79 12.68 0.54 3.06
CA VAL A 79 13.14 1.04 1.77
C VAL A 79 12.78 0.03 0.69
N LEU A 80 12.15 0.51 -0.37
CA LEU A 80 11.91 -0.24 -1.59
C LEU A 80 12.80 0.28 -2.72
N ALA A 81 13.10 -0.60 -3.67
CA ALA A 81 13.61 -0.20 -4.98
C ALA A 81 12.59 -0.58 -6.06
N ARG A 82 12.43 0.31 -7.04
CA ARG A 82 11.69 0.07 -8.27
C ARG A 82 12.66 0.18 -9.44
N ASP A 83 12.93 -0.94 -10.08
CA ASP A 83 13.76 -0.99 -11.27
C ASP A 83 12.85 -0.85 -12.49
N VAL A 84 13.06 0.19 -13.27
CA VAL A 84 12.38 0.43 -14.54
C VAL A 84 13.33 0.05 -15.67
N ILE A 85 12.91 -0.91 -16.48
CA ILE A 85 13.69 -1.50 -17.56
C ILE A 85 13.06 -1.08 -18.88
N VAL A 86 13.81 -0.36 -19.70
CA VAL A 86 13.38 0.09 -21.03
C VAL A 86 14.47 -0.27 -22.04
N ALA A 87 14.16 -1.20 -22.93
CA ALA A 87 15.14 -1.83 -23.81
C ALA A 87 16.36 -2.36 -23.00
N ASP A 88 17.57 -1.85 -23.25
CA ASP A 88 18.79 -2.27 -22.57
C ASP A 88 19.16 -1.39 -21.35
N LEU A 89 18.29 -0.44 -20.98
CA LEU A 89 18.51 0.49 -19.88
C LEU A 89 17.74 0.08 -18.63
N VAL A 90 18.45 0.06 -17.49
CA VAL A 90 17.86 -0.15 -16.16
C VAL A 90 18.04 1.12 -15.34
N SER A 91 16.95 1.64 -14.80
CA SER A 91 16.95 2.76 -13.85
C SER A 91 16.33 2.33 -12.54
N ALA A 92 17.10 2.40 -11.45
CA ALA A 92 16.63 2.09 -10.10
C ALA A 92 16.15 3.37 -9.39
N GLU A 93 14.92 3.35 -8.87
CA GLU A 93 14.37 4.38 -8.00
C GLU A 93 14.26 3.83 -6.57
N LEU A 94 14.79 4.58 -5.60
CA LEU A 94 14.67 4.25 -4.18
C LEU A 94 13.49 4.99 -3.58
N LEU A 95 12.66 4.24 -2.86
CA LEU A 95 11.41 4.70 -2.27
C LEU A 95 11.43 4.44 -0.76
N GLY A 96 11.02 5.43 0.02
CA GLY A 96 11.09 5.43 1.47
C GLY A 96 9.79 5.88 2.15
N PRO A 97 9.83 6.12 3.47
CA PRO A 97 8.66 6.56 4.23
C PRO A 97 8.06 7.85 3.66
N GLY A 98 6.73 7.85 3.49
CA GLY A 98 5.97 8.95 2.88
C GLY A 98 5.69 8.77 1.39
N ASP A 99 6.41 7.88 0.69
CA ASP A 99 6.19 7.67 -0.74
C ASP A 99 4.93 6.83 -1.00
N LEU A 100 4.14 7.25 -1.99
CA LEU A 100 2.90 6.58 -2.40
C LEU A 100 3.10 5.80 -3.70
N VAL A 101 3.07 4.48 -3.61
CA VAL A 101 3.33 3.60 -4.75
C VAL A 101 2.07 2.89 -5.24
N ARG A 102 2.04 2.59 -6.55
CA ARG A 102 0.96 1.82 -7.20
C ARG A 102 1.58 0.68 -8.01
N PRO A 103 2.00 -0.43 -7.37
CA PRO A 103 2.73 -1.50 -8.05
C PRO A 103 1.89 -2.24 -9.11
N TRP A 104 0.57 -2.06 -9.09
CA TRP A 104 -0.37 -2.61 -10.07
C TRP A 104 -0.67 -1.65 -11.23
N GLY A 105 -0.14 -0.43 -11.20
CA GLY A 105 -0.32 0.54 -12.28
C GLY A 105 0.25 0.02 -13.59
N ASP A 106 -0.30 0.47 -14.70
CA ASP A 106 0.23 0.16 -16.02
C ASP A 106 1.55 0.93 -16.22
N PRO A 107 2.71 0.26 -16.31
CA PRO A 107 3.98 0.94 -16.54
C PRO A 107 4.07 1.57 -17.92
N ASP A 108 3.28 1.10 -18.89
CA ASP A 108 3.32 1.56 -20.27
C ASP A 108 2.49 2.84 -20.47
N GLY A 109 1.45 3.05 -19.67
CA GLY A 109 0.36 3.96 -20.03
C GLY A 109 -0.22 3.62 -21.41
N GLU A 110 -1.33 4.22 -21.81
CA GLU A 110 -1.90 3.94 -23.14
C GLU A 110 -1.05 4.51 -24.31
N SER A 111 0.21 4.92 -24.08
CA SER A 111 1.00 5.70 -25.05
C SER A 111 2.50 5.41 -25.10
N SER A 112 3.05 4.43 -24.36
CA SER A 112 4.45 4.04 -24.55
C SER A 112 4.65 3.26 -25.86
N LEU A 113 5.65 3.66 -26.64
CA LEU A 113 6.05 2.99 -27.88
C LEU A 113 7.07 1.86 -27.65
N LEU A 114 7.60 1.73 -26.44
CA LEU A 114 8.59 0.73 -26.04
C LEU A 114 8.05 -0.06 -24.85
N PRO A 115 8.29 -1.39 -24.79
CA PRO A 115 7.92 -2.19 -23.62
C PRO A 115 8.69 -1.70 -22.39
N VAL A 116 7.95 -1.43 -21.30
CA VAL A 116 8.52 -1.08 -20.00
C VAL A 116 8.27 -2.21 -19.01
N ASP A 117 9.35 -2.84 -18.55
CA ASP A 117 9.27 -3.81 -17.46
C ASP A 117 9.59 -3.12 -16.13
N VAL A 118 8.86 -3.50 -15.07
CA VAL A 118 9.07 -2.95 -13.73
C VAL A 118 9.25 -4.08 -12.72
N GLU A 119 10.40 -4.08 -12.05
CA GLU A 119 10.72 -4.99 -10.97
C GLU A 119 10.74 -4.25 -9.62
N TRP A 120 10.32 -4.94 -8.56
CA TRP A 120 10.21 -4.38 -7.22
C TRP A 120 11.03 -5.18 -6.22
N TRP A 121 11.77 -4.47 -5.38
CA TRP A 121 12.62 -5.05 -4.34
C TRP A 121 12.37 -4.38 -2.99
N VAL A 122 12.32 -5.18 -1.93
CA VAL A 122 12.35 -4.69 -0.55
C VAL A 122 13.80 -4.75 -0.09
N LEU A 123 14.46 -3.59 0.00
CA LEU A 123 15.87 -3.49 0.39
C LEU A 123 16.06 -3.51 1.91
N SER A 124 15.08 -2.97 2.63
CA SER A 124 14.96 -3.05 4.09
C SER A 124 13.54 -3.45 4.45
N ALA A 125 13.36 -4.26 5.49
CA ALA A 125 12.04 -4.72 5.93
C ALA A 125 11.09 -3.52 6.07
N ALA A 126 9.94 -3.59 5.38
CA ALA A 126 9.09 -2.43 5.16
C ALA A 126 7.69 -2.63 5.75
N ARG A 127 7.05 -1.51 6.12
CA ARG A 127 5.64 -1.44 6.48
C ARG A 127 4.94 -0.55 5.47
N VAL A 128 3.87 -1.07 4.86
CA VAL A 128 3.06 -0.31 3.91
C VAL A 128 1.61 -0.20 4.39
N ALA A 129 1.07 1.01 4.41
CA ALA A 129 -0.34 1.26 4.62
C ALA A 129 -1.13 1.03 3.32
N VAL A 130 -2.19 0.23 3.40
CA VAL A 130 -3.05 -0.09 2.27
C VAL A 130 -4.16 0.95 2.17
N LEU A 131 -4.03 1.86 1.20
CA LEU A 131 -5.02 2.89 0.91
C LEU A 131 -6.02 2.35 -0.11
N ASP A 132 -6.97 1.54 0.36
CA ASP A 132 -7.98 0.90 -0.48
C ASP A 132 -9.18 1.81 -0.79
N ARG A 133 -10.16 1.27 -1.53
CA ARG A 133 -11.39 1.99 -1.86
C ARG A 133 -12.15 2.49 -0.62
N SER A 134 -12.09 1.74 0.48
CA SER A 134 -12.77 2.14 1.72
C SER A 134 -12.09 3.36 2.34
N PHE A 135 -10.76 3.42 2.28
CA PHE A 135 -10.00 4.60 2.66
C PHE A 135 -10.39 5.81 1.81
N ALA A 136 -10.42 5.68 0.47
CA ALA A 136 -10.81 6.76 -0.42
C ALA A 136 -12.20 7.35 -0.09
N MET A 137 -13.17 6.49 0.22
CA MET A 137 -14.52 6.92 0.61
C MET A 137 -14.54 7.66 1.96
N ARG A 138 -13.70 7.25 2.91
CA ARG A 138 -13.59 7.93 4.22
C ARG A 138 -12.86 9.27 4.08
N SER A 139 -11.75 9.30 3.34
CA SER A 139 -10.92 10.50 3.15
C SER A 139 -11.62 11.59 2.34
N ALA A 140 -12.67 11.28 1.59
CA ALA A 140 -13.48 12.26 0.85
C ALA A 140 -14.05 13.39 1.72
N ARG A 141 -14.18 13.20 3.05
CA ARG A 141 -14.61 14.26 4.00
C ARG A 141 -13.52 15.30 4.28
N TRP A 142 -12.28 14.98 3.95
CA TRP A 142 -11.09 15.82 4.12
C TRP A 142 -10.32 15.91 2.78
N PRO A 143 -10.79 16.78 1.86
CA PRO A 143 -10.10 17.02 0.60
C PRO A 143 -8.62 17.40 0.78
N GLU A 144 -8.26 18.00 1.91
CA GLU A 144 -6.89 18.36 2.29
C GLU A 144 -5.98 17.12 2.34
N ILE A 145 -6.45 16.01 2.93
CA ILE A 145 -5.73 14.71 2.96
C ILE A 145 -5.57 14.16 1.54
N THR A 146 -6.62 14.27 0.74
CA THR A 146 -6.59 13.78 -0.64
C THR A 146 -5.59 14.59 -1.47
N ALA A 147 -5.56 15.91 -1.30
CA ALA A 147 -4.59 16.79 -1.94
C ALA A 147 -3.15 16.49 -1.49
N ALA A 148 -2.91 16.23 -0.20
CA ALA A 148 -1.60 15.85 0.32
C ALA A 148 -1.11 14.53 -0.31
N LEU A 149 -1.98 13.53 -0.44
CA LEU A 149 -1.65 12.25 -1.10
C LEU A 149 -1.32 12.41 -2.59
N PHE A 150 -1.87 13.41 -3.28
CA PHE A 150 -1.53 13.68 -4.69
C PHE A 150 -0.14 14.31 -4.87
N GLN A 151 0.47 14.81 -3.79
CA GLN A 151 1.81 15.41 -3.80
C GLN A 151 2.91 14.41 -3.44
N ARG A 152 2.54 13.15 -3.15
CA ARG A 152 3.45 12.03 -2.90
C ARG A 152 3.82 11.30 -4.18
#